data_AF-A0A7X8W3G3-F1
#
_entry.id   AF-A0A7X8W3G3-F1
#
_cell.length_a   1.000
_cell.length_b   1.000
_cell.length_c   1.000
_cell.angle_alpha   90.00
_cell.angle_beta   90.00
_cell.angle_gamma   90.00
#
_symmetry.space_group_name_H-M   'P 1'
#
loop_
_entity.id
_entity.type
_entity.pdbx_description
1 polymer ?
#
loop_
_entity_poly.entity_id
_entity_poly.type
_entity_poly.pdbx_seq_one_letter_code
_entity_poly.pdbx_strand_id
1 'polypeptide(L)'
;MDFLIAGVMSITLKQVVMYLIGVLLIYIAIKKKVEPALLLPMGFGAILINIPLSGAVTQTMANIGEVNGILSWLFEIGIEASEAMPLLLFIGIGAMIDFGPLLSNPKLILFGAAAQWGIFATITVAALCGFPMIDAASIGIIGAADGPTAILVSQVLKSKYVGPIAVAAYSYMALVPIIQPIVIKAITTKKERLIRMEYNPAGVSQRAKIIFPIAVTFIAGLIAPASVALVGLLMFGNLIKECGVLSSLSETAQTTLVNLITLLLGISIATTMRAEDFVNLQTLMIMLLGLLAFVFDTFAGVMFAKFLNLFSKKKINPMVGA
;
A
#
# COMPACT_ATOMS: atom_id res chain seq x y z
N MET A 1 -13.46 33.43 -26.44
CA MET A 1 -14.60 32.60 -25.98
C MET A 1 -14.49 31.18 -26.51
N ASP A 2 -14.09 30.99 -27.78
CA ASP A 2 -14.03 29.68 -28.45
C ASP A 2 -13.11 28.66 -27.78
N PHE A 3 -11.97 29.09 -27.22
CA PHE A 3 -11.07 28.20 -26.46
C PHE A 3 -11.73 27.64 -25.18
N LEU A 4 -12.52 28.45 -24.47
CA LEU A 4 -13.25 28.00 -23.28
C LEU A 4 -14.36 27.02 -23.65
N ILE A 5 -15.07 27.30 -24.74
CA ILE A 5 -16.14 26.43 -25.25
C ILE A 5 -15.56 25.11 -25.77
N ALA A 6 -14.41 25.15 -26.47
CA ALA A 6 -13.69 23.96 -26.92
C ALA A 6 -13.16 23.10 -25.75
N GLY A 7 -12.69 23.72 -24.67
CA GLY A 7 -12.28 23.02 -23.45
C GLY A 7 -13.44 22.27 -22.78
N VAL A 8 -14.64 22.84 -22.78
CA VAL A 8 -15.84 22.17 -22.22
C VAL A 8 -16.38 21.10 -23.18
N MET A 9 -16.37 21.35 -24.50
CA MET A 9 -16.87 20.40 -25.51
C MET A 9 -15.94 19.20 -25.74
N SER A 10 -14.68 19.28 -25.30
CA SER A 10 -13.72 18.17 -25.37
C SER A 10 -13.79 17.19 -24.19
N ILE A 11 -14.66 17.46 -23.20
CA ILE A 11 -14.85 16.58 -22.06
C ILE A 11 -15.55 15.29 -22.52
N THR A 12 -14.88 14.17 -22.33
CA THR A 12 -15.42 12.84 -22.62
C THR A 12 -16.26 12.30 -21.46
N LEU A 13 -17.17 11.37 -21.74
CA LEU A 13 -17.97 10.70 -20.70
C LEU A 13 -17.09 10.01 -19.65
N LYS A 14 -15.96 9.41 -20.08
CA LYS A 14 -15.01 8.78 -19.16
C LYS A 14 -14.37 9.78 -18.20
N GLN A 15 -14.03 10.99 -18.68
CA GLN A 15 -13.50 12.06 -17.82
C GLN A 15 -14.54 12.54 -16.80
N VAL A 16 -15.81 12.64 -17.18
CA VAL A 16 -16.90 12.95 -16.23
C VAL A 16 -16.97 11.91 -15.11
N VAL A 17 -16.87 10.62 -15.45
CA VAL A 17 -16.82 9.54 -14.44
C VAL A 17 -15.62 9.72 -13.51
N MET A 18 -14.44 10.06 -14.05
CA MET A 18 -13.25 10.30 -13.22
C MET A 18 -13.40 11.52 -12.31
N TYR A 19 -14.07 12.58 -12.74
CA TYR A 19 -14.36 13.71 -11.86
C TYR A 19 -15.27 13.31 -10.71
N LEU A 20 -16.30 12.51 -10.98
CA LEU A 20 -17.18 11.98 -9.93
C LEU A 20 -16.39 11.10 -8.95
N ILE A 21 -15.47 10.26 -9.44
CA ILE A 21 -14.58 9.44 -8.61
C ILE A 21 -13.66 10.35 -7.78
N GLY A 22 -13.04 11.37 -8.37
CA GLY A 22 -12.19 12.32 -7.67
C GLY A 22 -12.92 13.05 -6.55
N VAL A 23 -14.14 13.54 -6.82
CA VAL A 23 -15.01 14.17 -5.82
C VAL A 23 -15.42 13.17 -4.72
N LEU A 24 -15.70 11.91 -5.08
CA LEU A 24 -16.01 10.86 -4.11
C LEU A 24 -14.83 10.58 -3.17
N LEU A 25 -13.61 10.47 -3.71
CA LEU A 25 -12.39 10.29 -2.91
C LEU A 25 -12.16 11.47 -1.96
N ILE A 26 -12.32 12.70 -2.45
CA ILE A 26 -12.24 13.92 -1.61
C ILE A 26 -13.31 13.89 -0.51
N TYR A 27 -14.54 13.49 -0.83
CA TYR A 27 -15.63 13.38 0.14
C TYR A 27 -15.33 12.35 1.24
N ILE A 28 -14.81 11.18 0.86
CA ILE A 28 -14.42 10.13 1.80
C ILE A 28 -13.28 10.64 2.70
N ALA A 29 -12.26 11.27 2.12
CA ALA A 29 -11.13 11.85 2.85
C ALA A 29 -11.58 12.89 3.89
N ILE A 30 -12.44 13.85 3.49
CA ILE A 30 -12.83 14.97 4.36
C ILE A 30 -13.91 14.57 5.37
N LYS A 31 -15.01 13.96 4.90
CA LYS A 31 -16.19 13.70 5.74
C LYS A 31 -16.07 12.41 6.53
N LYS A 32 -15.52 11.35 5.93
CA LYS A 32 -15.34 10.06 6.61
C LYS A 32 -13.99 9.96 7.33
N LYS A 33 -13.06 10.89 7.07
CA LYS A 33 -11.71 10.93 7.67
C LYS A 33 -10.93 9.63 7.47
N VAL A 34 -11.20 8.95 6.35
CA VAL A 34 -10.53 7.72 5.94
C VAL A 34 -9.29 8.15 5.16
N GLU A 35 -8.10 7.82 5.67
CA GLU A 35 -6.77 8.17 5.12
C GLU A 35 -6.69 9.51 4.36
N PRO A 36 -7.00 10.64 5.02
CA PRO A 36 -7.11 11.93 4.35
C PRO A 36 -5.79 12.38 3.71
N ALA A 37 -4.64 11.99 4.27
CA ALA A 37 -3.32 12.38 3.79
C ALA A 37 -3.02 11.86 2.38
N LEU A 38 -3.63 10.74 1.96
CA LEU A 38 -3.43 10.12 0.65
C LEU A 38 -4.65 10.32 -0.26
N LEU A 39 -5.85 10.04 0.24
CA LEU A 39 -7.07 10.09 -0.58
C LEU A 39 -7.42 11.50 -1.07
N LEU A 40 -7.09 12.54 -0.30
CA LEU A 40 -7.36 13.92 -0.72
C LEU A 40 -6.44 14.35 -1.89
N PRO A 41 -5.10 14.23 -1.81
CA PRO A 41 -4.23 14.48 -2.96
C PRO A 41 -4.56 13.62 -4.18
N MET A 42 -4.88 12.33 -3.98
CA MET A 42 -5.26 11.43 -5.08
C MET A 42 -6.58 11.87 -5.75
N GLY A 43 -7.60 12.19 -4.95
CA GLY A 43 -8.89 12.64 -5.47
C GLY A 43 -8.80 13.97 -6.22
N PHE A 44 -8.02 14.92 -5.71
CA PHE A 44 -7.76 16.19 -6.39
C PHE A 44 -6.92 16.00 -7.66
N GLY A 45 -5.88 15.18 -7.58
CA GLY A 45 -5.04 14.83 -8.73
C GLY A 45 -5.84 14.15 -9.83
N ALA A 46 -6.76 13.24 -9.49
CA ALA A 46 -7.65 12.59 -10.46
C ALA A 46 -8.51 13.60 -11.23
N ILE A 47 -8.89 14.71 -10.60
CA ILE A 47 -9.56 15.81 -11.31
C ILE A 47 -8.54 16.50 -12.23
N LEU A 48 -7.40 16.96 -11.69
CA LEU A 48 -6.37 17.72 -12.44
C LEU A 48 -5.90 17.04 -13.72
N ILE A 49 -5.66 15.74 -13.68
CA ILE A 49 -5.10 15.00 -14.81
C ILE A 49 -6.13 14.67 -15.90
N ASN A 50 -7.42 14.74 -15.57
CA ASN A 50 -8.50 14.44 -16.51
C ASN A 50 -9.09 15.71 -17.15
N ILE A 51 -8.68 16.91 -16.71
CA ILE A 51 -8.99 18.17 -17.39
C ILE A 51 -8.41 18.14 -18.81
N PRO A 52 -9.20 18.43 -19.86
CA PRO A 52 -8.69 18.52 -21.23
C PRO A 52 -7.53 19.51 -21.35
N LEU A 53 -6.48 19.11 -22.05
CA LEU A 53 -5.26 19.91 -22.25
C LEU A 53 -4.56 20.36 -20.95
N SER A 54 -4.67 19.54 -19.89
CA SER A 54 -4.06 19.83 -18.60
C SER A 54 -2.54 19.87 -18.70
N GLY A 55 -1.95 21.04 -18.43
CA GLY A 55 -0.50 21.19 -18.31
C GLY A 55 0.11 20.47 -17.10
N ALA A 56 -0.71 19.84 -16.25
CA ALA A 56 -0.23 19.00 -15.16
C ALA A 56 0.34 17.66 -15.67
N VAL A 57 -0.05 17.24 -16.88
CA VAL A 57 0.31 15.95 -17.49
C VAL A 57 1.09 16.20 -18.78
N THR A 58 2.05 15.32 -19.10
CA THR A 58 2.80 15.43 -20.35
C THR A 58 1.85 15.37 -21.54
N GLN A 59 1.93 16.39 -22.39
CA GLN A 59 1.06 16.55 -23.54
C GLN A 59 1.84 17.05 -24.76
N THR A 60 1.44 16.61 -25.94
CA THR A 60 2.01 17.09 -27.20
C THR A 60 1.21 18.30 -27.68
N MET A 61 1.84 19.48 -27.67
CA MET A 61 1.22 20.71 -28.14
C MET A 61 1.60 20.98 -29.60
N ALA A 62 0.60 21.31 -30.42
CA ALA A 62 0.82 21.73 -31.80
C ALA A 62 1.76 22.95 -31.83
N ASN A 63 2.81 22.87 -32.67
CA ASN A 63 3.87 23.89 -32.85
C ASN A 63 4.92 24.04 -31.73
N ILE A 64 4.82 23.31 -30.61
CA ILE A 64 5.80 23.38 -29.51
C ILE A 64 6.49 22.03 -29.28
N GLY A 65 5.81 20.91 -29.57
CA GLY A 65 6.32 19.56 -29.32
C GLY A 65 5.78 18.98 -28.01
N GLU A 66 6.48 17.99 -27.47
CA GLU A 66 6.12 17.35 -26.19
C GLU A 66 6.48 18.26 -25.02
N VAL A 67 5.48 18.63 -24.22
CA VAL A 67 5.64 19.47 -23.03
C VAL A 67 5.43 18.58 -21.80
N ASN A 68 6.49 18.42 -21.00
CA ASN A 68 6.45 17.60 -19.80
C ASN A 68 5.59 18.24 -18.71
N GLY A 69 4.57 17.52 -18.26
CA GLY A 69 3.73 17.94 -17.15
C GLY A 69 4.39 17.64 -15.81
N ILE A 70 4.24 18.53 -14.83
CA ILE A 70 4.90 18.38 -13.52
C ILE A 70 4.50 17.08 -12.80
N LEU A 71 3.25 16.63 -12.92
CA LEU A 71 2.80 15.39 -12.26
C LEU A 71 3.32 14.14 -12.99
N SER A 72 3.45 14.20 -14.32
CA SER A 72 4.09 13.13 -15.10
C SER A 72 5.58 13.02 -14.77
N TRP A 73 6.28 14.14 -14.69
CA TRP A 73 7.69 14.18 -14.30
C TRP A 73 7.92 13.67 -12.86
N LEU A 74 7.07 14.08 -11.91
CA LEU A 74 7.14 13.60 -10.53
C LEU A 74 6.87 12.09 -10.42
N PHE A 75 5.91 11.58 -11.18
CA PHE A 75 5.63 10.15 -11.24
C PHE A 75 6.81 9.39 -11.84
N GLU A 76 7.35 9.85 -12.97
CA GLU A 76 8.46 9.23 -13.68
C GLU A 76 9.71 9.15 -12.79
N ILE A 77 10.16 10.28 -12.24
CA ILE A 77 11.41 10.31 -11.46
C ILE A 77 11.24 9.75 -10.06
N GLY A 78 10.13 10.06 -9.41
CA GLY A 78 9.93 9.73 -8.00
C GLY A 78 9.38 8.31 -7.78
N ILE A 79 8.70 7.72 -8.76
CA ILE A 79 8.10 6.40 -8.66
C ILE A 79 8.68 5.46 -9.72
N GLU A 80 8.60 5.78 -11.00
CA GLU A 80 8.94 4.83 -12.09
C GLU A 80 10.44 4.57 -12.26
N ALA A 81 11.30 5.58 -12.12
CA ALA A 81 12.72 5.46 -12.42
C ALA A 81 13.51 4.71 -11.34
N SER A 82 13.21 4.99 -10.07
CA SER A 82 13.98 4.51 -8.93
C SER A 82 13.14 4.19 -7.70
N GLU A 83 11.81 4.34 -7.78
CA GLU A 83 10.89 4.15 -6.65
C GLU A 83 11.29 4.93 -5.39
N ALA A 84 11.96 6.06 -5.60
CA ALA A 84 12.59 6.82 -4.53
C ALA A 84 11.57 7.28 -3.49
N MET A 85 10.37 7.70 -3.90
CA MET A 85 9.32 8.14 -2.98
C MET A 85 8.82 7.00 -2.07
N PRO A 86 8.33 5.85 -2.60
CA PRO A 86 8.01 4.67 -1.78
C PRO A 86 9.14 4.26 -0.84
N LEU A 87 10.37 4.16 -1.35
CA LEU A 87 11.55 3.73 -0.60
C LEU A 87 11.92 4.69 0.55
N LEU A 88 11.83 6.01 0.33
CA LEU A 88 12.03 7.00 1.39
C LEU A 88 10.91 6.97 2.43
N LEU A 89 9.67 6.65 2.03
CA LEU A 89 8.55 6.47 2.97
C LEU A 89 8.82 5.31 3.93
N PHE A 90 9.44 4.22 3.46
CA PHE A 90 9.81 3.08 4.30
C PHE A 90 10.78 3.42 5.42
N ILE A 91 11.69 4.39 5.22
CA ILE A 91 12.56 4.87 6.30
C ILE A 91 11.72 5.43 7.45
N GLY A 92 10.71 6.24 7.13
CA GLY A 92 9.80 6.79 8.11
C GLY A 92 8.96 5.72 8.81
N ILE A 93 8.39 4.78 8.05
CA ILE A 93 7.63 3.65 8.60
C ILE A 93 8.52 2.82 9.55
N GLY A 94 9.74 2.50 9.14
CA GLY A 94 10.71 1.78 9.97
C GLY A 94 11.05 2.50 11.28
N ALA A 95 11.14 3.83 11.24
CA ALA A 95 11.35 4.65 12.42
C ALA A 95 10.11 4.72 13.33
N MET A 96 8.89 4.48 12.81
CA MET A 96 7.66 4.40 13.62
C MET A 96 7.49 3.03 14.30
N ILE A 97 7.83 1.94 13.61
CA ILE A 97 7.58 0.57 14.08
C ILE A 97 8.33 0.27 15.40
N ASP A 98 7.65 -0.36 16.35
CA ASP A 98 8.26 -0.99 17.52
C ASP A 98 8.35 -2.51 17.30
N PHE A 99 9.58 -3.03 17.22
CA PHE A 99 9.82 -4.47 17.08
C PHE A 99 9.87 -5.21 18.43
N GLY A 100 9.71 -4.53 19.57
CA GLY A 100 9.65 -5.14 20.89
C GLY A 100 8.64 -6.30 20.99
N PRO A 101 7.39 -6.16 20.49
CA PRO A 101 6.42 -7.26 20.45
C PRO A 101 6.89 -8.46 19.61
N LEU A 102 7.56 -8.21 18.47
CA LEU A 102 8.07 -9.27 17.59
C LEU A 102 9.24 -10.02 18.24
N LEU A 103 10.17 -9.27 18.85
CA LEU A 103 11.35 -9.81 19.54
C LEU A 103 10.98 -10.58 20.80
N SER A 104 9.94 -10.14 21.52
CA SER A 104 9.45 -10.84 22.71
C SER A 104 8.67 -12.12 22.39
N ASN A 105 7.98 -12.18 21.24
CA ASN A 105 7.29 -13.37 20.78
C ASN A 105 7.52 -13.63 19.27
N PRO A 106 8.64 -14.27 18.90
CA PRO A 106 8.99 -14.54 17.50
C PRO A 106 7.95 -15.39 16.74
N LYS A 107 7.08 -16.12 17.45
CA LYS A 107 5.97 -16.87 16.83
C LYS A 107 5.01 -15.95 16.07
N LEU A 108 4.99 -14.65 16.39
CA LEU A 108 4.19 -13.68 15.66
C LEU A 108 4.60 -13.56 14.19
N ILE A 109 5.87 -13.86 13.85
CA ILE A 109 6.35 -13.91 12.46
C ILE A 109 5.55 -14.93 11.64
N LEU A 110 5.15 -16.05 12.25
CA LEU A 110 4.39 -17.10 11.56
C LEU A 110 2.98 -16.64 11.17
N PHE A 111 2.36 -15.73 11.94
CA PHE A 111 1.08 -15.12 11.53
C PHE A 111 1.27 -14.23 10.31
N GLY A 112 2.34 -13.43 10.28
CA GLY A 112 2.72 -12.65 9.11
C GLY A 112 2.91 -13.55 7.88
N ALA A 113 3.65 -14.65 8.02
CA ALA A 113 3.86 -15.61 6.93
C ALA A 113 2.57 -16.28 6.45
N ALA A 114 1.67 -16.63 7.38
CA ALA A 114 0.38 -17.23 7.04
C ALA A 114 -0.58 -16.23 6.36
N ALA A 115 -0.54 -14.96 6.76
CA ALA A 115 -1.35 -13.91 6.16
C ALA A 115 -1.01 -13.74 4.67
N GLN A 116 0.27 -13.86 4.27
CA GLN A 116 0.70 -13.77 2.86
C GLN A 116 0.12 -14.87 1.95
N TRP A 117 -0.57 -15.88 2.49
CA TRP A 117 -1.28 -16.86 1.68
C TRP A 117 -2.39 -16.23 0.82
N GLY A 118 -3.04 -15.16 1.29
CA GLY A 118 -4.11 -14.52 0.53
C GLY A 118 -3.64 -13.84 -0.76
N ILE A 119 -2.36 -13.42 -0.83
CA ILE A 119 -1.70 -13.05 -2.10
C ILE A 119 -1.82 -14.19 -3.11
N PHE A 120 -1.35 -15.40 -2.76
CA PHE A 120 -1.36 -16.55 -3.67
C PHE A 120 -2.79 -16.99 -4.05
N ALA A 121 -3.73 -16.91 -3.11
CA ALA A 121 -5.14 -17.16 -3.39
C ALA A 121 -5.68 -16.16 -4.42
N THR A 122 -5.35 -14.87 -4.27
CA THR A 122 -5.75 -13.81 -5.19
C THR A 122 -5.13 -13.98 -6.57
N ILE A 123 -3.85 -14.35 -6.66
CA ILE A 123 -3.18 -14.67 -7.93
C ILE A 123 -3.95 -15.79 -8.65
N THR A 124 -4.35 -16.83 -7.91
CA THR A 124 -5.08 -17.96 -8.47
C THR A 124 -6.44 -17.53 -9.01
N VAL A 125 -7.21 -16.74 -8.25
CA VAL A 125 -8.51 -16.22 -8.69
C VAL A 125 -8.34 -15.27 -9.89
N ALA A 126 -7.34 -14.40 -9.87
CA ALA A 126 -7.04 -13.48 -10.97
C ALA A 126 -6.69 -14.24 -12.26
N ALA A 127 -5.87 -15.29 -12.18
CA ALA A 127 -5.54 -16.14 -13.31
C ALA A 127 -6.78 -16.88 -13.85
N LEU A 128 -7.66 -17.37 -12.97
CA LEU A 128 -8.93 -18.00 -13.36
C LEU A 128 -9.90 -17.00 -14.02
N CYS A 129 -9.84 -15.72 -13.65
CA CYS A 129 -10.57 -14.64 -14.29
C CYS A 129 -9.99 -14.23 -15.67
N GLY A 130 -8.93 -14.89 -16.14
CA GLY A 130 -8.36 -14.69 -17.48
C GLY A 130 -7.22 -13.67 -17.54
N PHE A 131 -6.71 -13.20 -16.40
CA PHE A 131 -5.52 -12.33 -16.40
C PHE A 131 -4.24 -13.12 -16.73
N PRO A 132 -3.33 -12.58 -17.55
CA PRO A 132 -2.00 -13.14 -17.73
C PRO A 132 -1.28 -13.29 -16.38
N MET A 133 -0.42 -14.29 -16.24
CA MET A 133 0.25 -14.61 -14.97
C MET A 133 1.00 -13.41 -14.36
N ILE A 134 1.61 -12.57 -15.20
CA ILE A 134 2.32 -11.35 -14.77
C ILE A 134 1.36 -10.36 -14.12
N ASP A 135 0.23 -10.08 -14.77
CA ASP A 135 -0.78 -9.16 -14.25
C ASP A 135 -1.49 -9.75 -13.03
N ALA A 136 -1.79 -11.05 -13.05
CA ALA A 136 -2.36 -11.77 -11.90
C ALA A 136 -1.44 -11.72 -10.68
N ALA A 137 -0.12 -11.88 -10.88
CA ALA A 137 0.89 -11.73 -9.84
C ALA A 137 0.86 -10.31 -9.25
N SER A 138 0.89 -9.27 -10.09
CA SER A 138 0.86 -7.88 -9.63
C SER A 138 -0.45 -7.52 -8.90
N ILE A 139 -1.60 -8.01 -9.36
CA ILE A 139 -2.89 -7.83 -8.67
C ILE A 139 -2.87 -8.54 -7.31
N GLY A 140 -2.29 -9.73 -7.22
CA GLY A 140 -2.18 -10.48 -5.98
C GLY A 140 -1.44 -9.73 -4.88
N ILE A 141 -0.42 -8.93 -5.23
CA ILE A 141 0.37 -8.14 -4.25
C ILE A 141 -0.47 -7.07 -3.55
N ILE A 142 -1.67 -6.72 -4.04
CA ILE A 142 -2.60 -5.87 -3.29
C ILE A 142 -2.87 -6.46 -1.90
N GLY A 143 -2.87 -7.79 -1.76
CA GLY A 143 -3.00 -8.49 -0.47
C GLY A 143 -1.80 -8.34 0.48
N ALA A 144 -0.66 -7.85 0.01
CA ALA A 144 0.43 -7.46 0.92
C ALA A 144 0.02 -6.33 1.87
N ALA A 145 -1.10 -5.64 1.58
CA ALA A 145 -1.62 -4.51 2.33
C ALA A 145 -0.60 -3.37 2.48
N ASP A 146 0.30 -3.27 1.50
CA ASP A 146 1.45 -2.38 1.49
C ASP A 146 1.52 -1.70 0.12
N GLY A 147 0.94 -0.49 0.03
CA GLY A 147 0.84 0.29 -1.20
C GLY A 147 2.18 0.51 -1.91
N PRO A 148 3.24 0.95 -1.20
CA PRO A 148 4.60 1.02 -1.73
C PRO A 148 5.09 -0.28 -2.39
N THR A 149 4.92 -1.43 -1.72
CA THR A 149 5.34 -2.74 -2.26
C THR A 149 4.49 -3.16 -3.46
N ALA A 150 3.18 -2.90 -3.45
CA ALA A 150 2.29 -3.20 -4.57
C ALA A 150 2.66 -2.43 -5.84
N ILE A 151 3.05 -1.16 -5.70
CA ILE A 151 3.54 -0.34 -6.82
C ILE A 151 4.84 -0.93 -7.37
N LEU A 152 5.85 -1.11 -6.52
CA LEU A 152 7.17 -1.64 -6.90
C LEU A 152 7.03 -2.98 -7.65
N VAL A 153 6.32 -3.95 -7.08
CA VAL A 153 6.20 -5.26 -7.74
C VAL A 153 5.44 -5.15 -9.06
N SER A 154 4.42 -4.30 -9.16
CA SER A 154 3.72 -4.07 -10.43
C SER A 154 4.62 -3.45 -11.50
N GLN A 155 5.56 -2.59 -11.13
CA GLN A 155 6.53 -1.96 -12.03
C GLN A 155 7.64 -2.93 -12.45
N VAL A 156 8.24 -3.65 -11.50
CA VAL A 156 9.27 -4.67 -11.78
C VAL A 156 8.74 -5.78 -12.68
N LEU A 157 7.50 -6.22 -12.44
CA LEU A 157 6.84 -7.21 -13.29
C LEU A 157 6.34 -6.64 -14.62
N LYS A 158 6.40 -5.32 -14.82
CA LYS A 158 5.90 -4.61 -16.01
C LYS A 158 4.41 -4.87 -16.28
N SER A 159 3.60 -4.86 -15.24
CA SER A 159 2.15 -4.99 -15.37
C SER A 159 1.57 -3.80 -16.11
N LYS A 160 0.52 -4.04 -16.89
CA LYS A 160 -0.24 -2.98 -17.56
C LYS A 160 -1.13 -2.19 -16.59
N TYR A 161 -1.30 -2.67 -15.37
CA TYR A 161 -2.30 -2.18 -14.43
C TYR A 161 -1.72 -1.49 -13.20
N VAL A 162 -0.50 -0.91 -13.29
CA VAL A 162 0.16 -0.20 -12.18
C VAL A 162 -0.77 0.82 -11.52
N GLY A 163 -1.48 1.62 -12.33
CA GLY A 163 -2.42 2.62 -11.83
C GLY A 163 -3.59 2.04 -11.03
N PRO A 164 -4.42 1.17 -11.63
CA PRO A 164 -5.46 0.42 -10.92
C PRO A 164 -4.98 -0.28 -9.64
N ILE A 165 -3.82 -0.93 -9.69
CA ILE A 165 -3.23 -1.63 -8.54
C ILE A 165 -2.86 -0.66 -7.42
N ALA A 166 -2.20 0.46 -7.74
CA ALA A 166 -1.83 1.49 -6.78
C ALA A 166 -3.07 2.06 -6.08
N VAL A 167 -4.09 2.43 -6.86
CA VAL A 167 -5.35 2.95 -6.32
C VAL A 167 -6.04 1.92 -5.45
N ALA A 168 -6.12 0.66 -5.88
CA ALA A 168 -6.70 -0.42 -5.11
C ALA A 168 -5.96 -0.63 -3.77
N ALA A 169 -4.63 -0.72 -3.80
CA ALA A 169 -3.82 -0.97 -2.62
C ALA A 169 -4.03 0.09 -1.52
N TYR A 170 -3.92 1.37 -1.85
CA TYR A 170 -4.14 2.45 -0.88
C TYR A 170 -5.61 2.57 -0.46
N SER A 171 -6.55 2.39 -1.40
CA SER A 171 -7.98 2.45 -1.06
C SER A 171 -8.38 1.35 -0.08
N TYR A 172 -7.88 0.13 -0.27
CA TYR A 172 -8.21 -1.00 0.59
C TYR A 172 -7.49 -0.97 1.94
N MET A 173 -6.25 -0.47 2.00
CA MET A 173 -5.56 -0.20 3.27
C MET A 173 -6.42 0.69 4.19
N ALA A 174 -7.01 1.74 3.62
CA ALA A 174 -7.90 2.64 4.34
C ALA A 174 -9.23 1.99 4.76
N LEU A 175 -9.68 0.95 4.06
CA LEU A 175 -10.92 0.21 4.32
C LEU A 175 -10.72 -1.01 5.23
N VAL A 176 -9.48 -1.35 5.62
CA VAL A 176 -9.16 -2.42 6.57
C VAL A 176 -10.03 -2.38 7.84
N PRO A 177 -10.23 -1.22 8.51
CA PRO A 177 -11.07 -1.15 9.72
C PRO A 177 -12.54 -1.52 9.49
N ILE A 178 -13.01 -1.56 8.24
CA ILE A 178 -14.36 -1.96 7.86
C ILE A 178 -14.36 -3.44 7.44
N ILE A 179 -13.39 -3.86 6.63
CA ILE A 179 -13.33 -5.20 6.05
C ILE A 179 -12.96 -6.25 7.10
N GLN A 180 -11.85 -6.05 7.84
CA GLN A 180 -11.34 -7.03 8.80
C GLN A 180 -12.37 -7.43 9.86
N PRO A 181 -13.10 -6.51 10.52
CA PRO A 181 -14.07 -6.90 11.55
C PRO A 181 -15.22 -7.76 11.02
N ILE A 182 -15.61 -7.60 9.75
CA ILE A 182 -16.66 -8.41 9.12
C ILE A 182 -16.16 -9.84 8.95
N VAL A 183 -14.96 -10.01 8.39
CA VAL A 183 -14.33 -11.32 8.16
C VAL A 183 -14.08 -12.04 9.49
N ILE A 184 -13.47 -11.35 10.47
CA ILE A 184 -13.22 -11.89 11.82
C ILE A 184 -14.53 -12.37 12.46
N LYS A 185 -15.61 -11.57 12.39
CA LYS A 185 -16.91 -11.94 12.95
C LYS A 185 -17.53 -13.17 12.28
N ALA A 186 -17.30 -13.34 10.98
CA ALA A 186 -17.82 -14.48 10.22
C ALA A 186 -17.14 -15.80 10.59
N ILE A 187 -15.82 -15.77 10.87
CA ILE A 187 -15.04 -17.00 11.09
C ILE A 187 -14.71 -17.30 12.55
N THR A 188 -14.80 -16.33 13.47
CA THR A 188 -14.47 -16.51 14.90
C THR A 188 -15.69 -16.53 15.83
N THR A 189 -15.62 -17.37 16.85
CA THR A 189 -16.63 -17.43 17.91
C THR A 189 -16.41 -16.34 18.96
N LYS A 190 -17.43 -16.05 19.78
CA LYS A 190 -17.25 -15.13 20.93
C LYS A 190 -16.23 -15.66 21.94
N LYS A 191 -16.21 -16.98 22.16
CA LYS A 191 -15.28 -17.63 23.11
C LYS A 191 -13.81 -17.44 22.69
N GLU A 192 -13.51 -17.62 21.41
CA GLU A 192 -12.16 -17.43 20.84
C GLU A 192 -11.69 -15.98 20.97
N ARG A 193 -12.58 -15.01 20.72
CA ARG A 193 -12.25 -13.58 20.79
C ARG A 193 -12.01 -13.06 22.21
N LEU A 194 -12.50 -13.77 23.22
CA LEU A 194 -12.33 -13.40 24.63
C LEU A 194 -11.06 -14.01 25.27
N ILE A 195 -10.23 -14.71 24.49
CA ILE A 195 -8.93 -15.20 24.96
C ILE A 195 -8.05 -14.00 25.33
N ARG A 196 -7.64 -13.92 26.60
CA ARG A 196 -6.73 -12.89 27.10
C ARG A 196 -5.30 -13.23 26.74
N MET A 197 -4.62 -12.29 26.08
CA MET A 197 -3.20 -12.40 25.75
C MET A 197 -2.39 -11.72 26.85
N GLU A 198 -1.45 -12.45 27.45
CA GLU A 198 -0.47 -11.88 28.38
C GLU A 198 0.52 -11.03 27.56
N TYR A 199 0.61 -9.73 27.86
CA TYR A 199 1.58 -8.83 27.26
C TYR A 199 2.75 -8.62 28.22
N ASN A 200 3.96 -9.00 27.81
CA ASN A 200 5.16 -8.78 28.61
C ASN A 200 6.30 -8.17 27.77
N PRO A 201 6.26 -6.85 27.50
CA PRO A 201 7.26 -6.16 26.69
C PRO A 201 8.61 -5.97 27.41
N ALA A 202 8.65 -6.22 28.72
CA ALA A 202 9.76 -5.87 29.61
C ALA A 202 11.03 -6.72 29.41
N GLY A 203 11.06 -7.66 28.47
CA GLY A 203 12.16 -8.62 28.30
C GLY A 203 13.22 -8.28 27.24
N VAL A 204 13.00 -7.29 26.37
CA VAL A 204 13.88 -7.09 25.20
C VAL A 204 14.99 -6.07 25.51
N SER A 205 16.25 -6.52 25.45
CA SER A 205 17.41 -5.63 25.67
C SER A 205 17.60 -4.64 24.52
N GLN A 206 18.13 -3.44 24.82
CA GLN A 206 18.43 -2.44 23.79
C GLN A 206 19.43 -2.95 22.74
N ARG A 207 20.38 -3.82 23.15
CA ARG A 207 21.31 -4.48 22.24
C ARG A 207 20.59 -5.36 21.22
N ALA A 208 19.57 -6.12 21.66
CA ALA A 208 18.78 -6.94 20.75
C ALA A 208 18.01 -6.08 19.73
N LYS A 209 17.44 -4.95 20.17
CA LYS A 209 16.75 -4.01 19.28
C LYS A 209 17.67 -3.36 18.24
N ILE A 210 18.93 -3.09 18.58
CA ILE A 210 19.93 -2.53 17.64
C ILE A 210 20.48 -3.59 16.67
N ILE A 211 20.74 -4.80 17.16
CA ILE A 211 21.27 -5.90 16.32
C ILE A 211 20.20 -6.40 15.33
N PHE A 212 18.94 -6.39 15.74
CA PHE A 212 17.82 -6.88 14.93
C PHE A 212 17.76 -6.29 13.51
N PRO A 213 17.69 -4.96 13.29
CA PRO A 213 17.61 -4.41 11.95
C PRO A 213 18.84 -4.73 11.09
N ILE A 214 20.03 -4.76 11.69
CA ILE A 214 21.28 -5.12 10.99
C ILE A 214 21.21 -6.58 10.54
N ALA A 215 20.89 -7.49 11.46
CA ALA A 215 20.81 -8.92 11.19
C ALA A 215 19.73 -9.24 10.14
N VAL A 216 18.54 -8.63 10.25
CA VAL A 216 17.46 -8.80 9.27
C VAL A 216 17.88 -8.32 7.90
N THR A 217 18.56 -7.17 7.80
CA THR A 217 19.05 -6.65 6.52
C THR A 217 20.04 -7.61 5.85
N PHE A 218 20.99 -8.15 6.62
CA PHE A 218 21.94 -9.15 6.10
C PHE A 218 21.25 -10.44 5.67
N ILE A 219 20.36 -11.00 6.50
CA ILE A 219 19.66 -12.25 6.21
C ILE A 219 18.74 -12.08 5.00
N ALA A 220 17.93 -11.02 4.97
CA ALA A 220 17.04 -10.73 3.86
C ALA A 220 17.83 -10.50 2.56
N GLY A 221 18.98 -9.82 2.62
CA GLY A 221 19.81 -9.60 1.44
C GLY A 221 20.51 -10.85 0.91
N LEU A 222 20.84 -11.82 1.77
CA LEU A 222 21.39 -13.09 1.34
C LEU A 222 20.33 -14.03 0.74
N ILE A 223 19.10 -14.01 1.27
CA ILE A 223 18.02 -14.88 0.82
C ILE A 223 17.31 -14.31 -0.41
N ALA A 224 17.03 -13.00 -0.41
CA ALA A 224 16.27 -12.30 -1.43
C ALA A 224 16.87 -10.91 -1.73
N PRO A 225 17.95 -10.82 -2.53
CA PRO A 225 18.64 -9.57 -2.84
C PRO A 225 17.73 -8.46 -3.37
N ALA A 226 16.68 -8.81 -4.13
CA ALA A 226 15.72 -7.84 -4.67
C ALA A 226 14.92 -7.10 -3.58
N SER A 227 14.73 -7.72 -2.41
CA SER A 227 14.01 -7.11 -1.28
C SER A 227 14.87 -6.13 -0.46
N VAL A 228 16.18 -6.06 -0.71
CA VAL A 228 17.12 -5.25 0.09
C VAL A 228 16.78 -3.77 0.04
N ALA A 229 16.31 -3.25 -1.10
CA ALA A 229 15.90 -1.85 -1.20
C ALA A 229 14.78 -1.52 -0.21
N LEU A 230 13.75 -2.35 -0.14
CA LEU A 230 12.62 -2.20 0.79
C LEU A 230 13.01 -2.48 2.24
N VAL A 231 13.47 -3.71 2.50
CA VAL A 231 13.76 -4.20 3.86
C VAL A 231 14.91 -3.40 4.47
N GLY A 232 15.93 -3.08 3.68
CA GLY A 232 17.09 -2.31 4.14
C GLY A 232 16.72 -0.89 4.56
N LEU A 233 15.90 -0.17 3.79
CA LEU A 233 15.47 1.18 4.16
C LEU A 233 14.50 1.20 5.34
N LEU A 234 13.60 0.22 5.43
CA LEU A 234 12.77 0.03 6.61
C LEU A 234 13.63 -0.25 7.86
N MET A 235 14.60 -1.16 7.75
CA MET A 235 15.49 -1.49 8.87
C MET A 235 16.45 -0.36 9.23
N PHE A 236 16.86 0.45 8.25
CA PHE A 236 17.63 1.67 8.49
C PHE A 236 16.82 2.69 9.30
N GLY A 237 15.55 2.92 8.94
CA GLY A 237 14.63 3.72 9.74
C GLY A 237 14.51 3.22 11.18
N ASN A 238 14.41 1.90 11.34
CA ASN A 238 14.36 1.29 12.67
C ASN A 238 15.67 1.48 13.46
N LEU A 239 16.82 1.34 12.81
CA LEU A 239 18.11 1.55 13.44
C LEU A 239 18.30 3.02 13.90
N ILE A 240 17.84 4.00 13.10
CA ILE A 240 17.84 5.41 13.49
C ILE A 240 17.07 5.61 14.80
N LYS A 241 15.90 4.97 14.93
CA LYS A 241 15.08 5.01 16.15
C LYS A 241 15.79 4.35 17.34
N GLU A 242 16.30 3.13 17.16
CA GLU A 242 16.80 2.30 18.26
C GLU A 242 18.23 2.64 18.70
N CYS A 243 19.01 3.37 17.88
CA CYS A 243 20.37 3.77 18.24
C CYS A 243 20.46 4.83 19.36
N GLY A 244 19.38 5.59 19.60
CA GLY A 244 19.26 6.55 20.69
C GLY A 244 20.12 7.82 20.59
N VAL A 245 21.01 7.92 19.61
CA VAL A 245 21.90 9.08 19.40
C VAL A 245 21.43 10.02 18.29
N LEU A 246 20.42 9.61 17.51
CA LEU A 246 19.90 10.33 16.34
C LEU A 246 18.45 10.79 16.55
N SER A 247 18.13 11.36 17.72
CA SER A 247 16.75 11.74 18.08
C SER A 247 16.11 12.71 17.07
N SER A 248 16.83 13.74 16.64
CA SER A 248 16.34 14.71 15.64
C SER A 248 16.09 14.08 14.27
N LEU A 249 16.97 13.19 13.82
CA LEU A 249 16.80 12.44 12.57
C LEU A 249 15.63 11.47 12.67
N SER A 250 15.49 10.78 13.80
CA SER A 250 14.38 9.86 14.05
C SER A 250 13.04 10.59 14.03
N GLU A 251 12.94 11.73 14.72
CA GLU A 251 11.72 12.55 14.74
C GLU A 251 11.40 13.09 13.35
N THR A 252 12.41 13.61 12.63
CA THR A 252 12.25 14.10 11.25
C THR A 252 11.78 12.99 10.31
N ALA A 253 12.35 11.79 10.42
CA ALA A 253 11.97 10.63 9.61
C ALA A 253 10.53 10.19 9.90
N GLN A 254 10.11 10.15 11.16
CA GLN A 254 8.76 9.74 11.57
C GLN A 254 7.68 10.80 11.27
N THR A 255 8.04 12.08 11.13
CA THR A 255 7.03 13.15 11.01
C THR A 255 7.17 13.88 9.68
N THR A 256 8.13 14.79 9.58
CA THR A 256 8.30 15.70 8.45
C THR A 256 8.57 14.97 7.14
N LEU A 257 9.49 14.00 7.14
CA LEU A 257 9.79 13.22 5.93
C LEU A 257 8.57 12.44 5.45
N VAL A 258 7.91 11.70 6.34
CA VAL A 258 6.70 10.94 5.99
C VAL A 258 5.62 11.86 5.45
N ASN A 259 5.36 13.01 6.09
CA ASN A 259 4.35 13.95 5.63
C ASN A 259 4.67 14.55 4.25
N LEU A 260 5.92 14.93 4.02
CA LEU A 260 6.37 15.47 2.72
C LEU A 260 6.27 14.42 1.62
N ILE A 261 6.78 13.20 1.87
CA ILE A 261 6.73 12.12 0.90
C ILE A 261 5.28 11.70 0.63
N THR A 262 4.43 11.60 1.66
CA THR A 262 3.01 11.26 1.51
C THR A 262 2.27 12.28 0.65
N LEU A 263 2.54 13.58 0.85
CA LEU A 263 1.96 14.66 0.07
C LEU A 263 2.35 14.56 -1.42
N LEU A 264 3.64 14.36 -1.70
CA LEU A 264 4.15 14.26 -3.08
C LEU A 264 3.72 12.96 -3.75
N LEU A 265 3.76 11.84 -3.04
CA LEU A 265 3.38 10.52 -3.53
C LEU A 265 1.88 10.48 -3.85
N GLY A 266 1.02 11.03 -2.99
CA GLY A 266 -0.42 11.06 -3.22
C GLY A 266 -0.83 11.79 -4.51
N ILE A 267 -0.23 12.96 -4.79
CA ILE A 267 -0.52 13.69 -6.03
C ILE A 267 0.15 13.06 -7.26
N SER A 268 1.32 12.44 -7.09
CA SER A 268 2.05 11.79 -8.19
C SER A 268 1.38 10.49 -8.65
N ILE A 269 0.81 9.71 -7.72
CA ILE A 269 0.04 8.49 -8.07
C ILE A 269 -1.18 8.84 -8.89
N ALA A 270 -1.79 10.01 -8.65
CA ALA A 270 -2.97 10.43 -9.38
C ALA A 270 -2.74 10.50 -10.90
N THR A 271 -1.50 10.66 -11.37
CA THR A 271 -1.13 10.63 -12.79
C THR A 271 -1.50 9.31 -13.49
N THR A 272 -1.64 8.23 -12.72
CA THR A 272 -2.07 6.91 -13.21
C THR A 272 -3.59 6.75 -13.31
N MET A 273 -4.36 7.75 -12.86
CA MET A 273 -5.83 7.73 -12.85
C MET A 273 -6.43 8.37 -14.12
N ARG A 274 -5.81 8.18 -15.28
CA ARG A 274 -6.33 8.71 -16.55
C ARG A 274 -7.62 7.99 -16.91
N ALA A 275 -8.61 8.73 -17.40
CA ALA A 275 -9.94 8.21 -17.70
C ALA A 275 -9.93 7.00 -18.65
N GLU A 276 -9.01 7.01 -19.61
CA GLU A 276 -8.89 5.95 -20.63
C GLU A 276 -8.44 4.62 -20.02
N ASP A 277 -7.52 4.67 -19.06
CA ASP A 277 -6.92 3.51 -18.39
C ASP A 277 -7.76 3.05 -17.19
N PHE A 278 -8.33 4.01 -16.45
CA PHE A 278 -9.02 3.74 -15.19
C PHE A 278 -10.48 3.31 -15.40
N VAL A 279 -11.22 3.93 -16.33
CA VAL A 279 -12.62 3.59 -16.60
C VAL A 279 -12.68 2.40 -17.56
N ASN A 280 -12.33 1.23 -17.02
CA ASN A 280 -12.27 -0.03 -17.75
C ASN A 280 -12.77 -1.20 -16.90
N LEU A 281 -13.30 -2.23 -17.56
CA LEU A 281 -13.80 -3.44 -16.91
C LEU A 281 -12.69 -4.16 -16.14
N GLN A 282 -11.47 -4.22 -16.67
CA GLN A 282 -10.34 -4.83 -15.96
C GLN A 282 -10.02 -4.08 -14.67
N THR A 283 -10.06 -2.76 -14.65
CA THR A 283 -9.84 -1.96 -13.43
C THR A 283 -10.87 -2.28 -12.36
N LEU A 284 -12.15 -2.41 -12.74
CA LEU A 284 -13.19 -2.85 -11.80
C LEU A 284 -12.92 -4.25 -11.25
N MET A 285 -12.49 -5.19 -12.10
CA MET A 285 -12.10 -6.54 -11.67
C MET A 285 -10.90 -6.50 -10.71
N ILE A 286 -9.90 -5.65 -10.96
CA ILE A 286 -8.73 -5.47 -10.09
C ILE A 286 -9.12 -4.94 -8.72
N MET A 287 -10.03 -3.95 -8.67
CA MET A 287 -10.58 -3.47 -7.41
C MET A 287 -11.26 -4.64 -6.66
N LEU A 288 -12.15 -5.38 -7.31
CA LEU A 288 -12.82 -6.53 -6.69
C LEU A 288 -11.84 -7.61 -6.20
N LEU A 289 -10.80 -7.91 -6.98
CA LEU A 289 -9.74 -8.87 -6.61
C LEU A 289 -8.91 -8.35 -5.44
N GLY A 290 -8.60 -7.06 -5.40
CA GLY A 290 -7.94 -6.42 -4.26
C GLY A 290 -8.76 -6.54 -2.98
N LEU A 291 -10.07 -6.30 -3.04
CA LEU A 291 -10.96 -6.54 -1.89
C LEU A 291 -10.93 -8.00 -1.44
N LEU A 292 -10.97 -8.94 -2.38
CA LEU A 292 -10.88 -10.37 -2.08
C LEU A 292 -9.54 -10.75 -1.45
N ALA A 293 -8.44 -10.09 -1.85
CA ALA A 293 -7.13 -10.32 -1.27
C ALA A 293 -7.14 -10.10 0.24
N PHE A 294 -7.58 -8.92 0.69
CA PHE A 294 -7.69 -8.61 2.12
C PHE A 294 -8.60 -9.58 2.88
N VAL A 295 -9.68 -10.05 2.23
CA VAL A 295 -10.56 -11.08 2.81
C VAL A 295 -9.80 -12.39 2.98
N PHE A 296 -9.03 -12.83 1.98
CA PHE A 296 -8.22 -14.05 2.05
C PHE A 296 -7.06 -13.93 3.03
N ASP A 297 -6.37 -12.80 3.12
CA ASP A 297 -5.27 -12.60 4.07
C ASP A 297 -5.80 -12.68 5.52
N THR A 298 -6.89 -11.96 5.80
CA THR A 298 -7.56 -11.99 7.11
C THR A 298 -8.05 -13.40 7.44
N PHE A 299 -8.64 -14.09 6.45
CA PHE A 299 -9.09 -15.46 6.61
C PHE A 299 -7.94 -16.41 6.94
N ALA A 300 -6.86 -16.36 6.17
CA ALA A 300 -5.71 -17.24 6.31
C ALA A 300 -5.02 -17.05 7.67
N GLY A 301 -4.78 -15.81 8.08
CA GLY A 301 -4.14 -15.51 9.35
C GLY A 301 -4.97 -15.94 10.57
N VAL A 302 -6.28 -15.72 10.54
CA VAL A 302 -7.19 -16.19 11.60
C VAL A 302 -7.29 -17.71 11.63
N MET A 303 -7.40 -18.36 10.48
CA MET A 303 -7.44 -19.82 10.38
C MET A 303 -6.13 -20.45 10.85
N PHE A 304 -4.99 -19.83 10.56
CA PHE A 304 -3.71 -20.28 11.06
C PHE A 304 -3.60 -20.16 12.58
N ALA A 305 -4.12 -19.07 13.18
CA ALA A 305 -4.22 -18.95 14.63
C ALA A 305 -5.11 -20.04 15.26
N LYS A 306 -6.22 -20.40 14.61
CA LYS A 306 -7.05 -21.53 15.04
C LYS A 306 -6.31 -22.86 14.92
N PHE A 307 -5.57 -23.07 13.84
CA PHE A 307 -4.77 -24.28 13.64
C PHE A 307 -3.69 -24.41 14.73
N LEU A 308 -2.96 -23.34 15.03
CA LEU A 308 -1.97 -23.35 16.12
C LEU A 308 -2.60 -23.62 17.49
N ASN A 309 -3.83 -23.18 17.72
CA ASN A 309 -4.57 -23.46 18.96
C ASN A 309 -4.94 -24.92 19.17
N LEU A 310 -4.83 -25.77 18.14
CA LEU A 310 -5.02 -27.22 18.28
C LEU A 310 -3.81 -27.88 18.97
N PHE A 311 -2.61 -27.30 18.81
CA PHE A 311 -1.36 -27.87 19.32
C PHE A 311 -0.75 -27.08 20.49
N SER A 312 -1.15 -25.82 20.68
CA SER A 312 -0.59 -24.96 21.74
C SER A 312 -1.32 -25.09 23.07
N LYS A 313 -0.55 -25.28 24.15
CA LYS A 313 -1.06 -25.24 25.53
C LYS A 313 -1.55 -23.84 25.93
N LYS A 314 -0.85 -22.79 25.49
CA LYS A 314 -1.29 -21.39 25.63
C LYS A 314 -1.99 -20.98 24.34
N LYS A 315 -3.32 -20.87 24.38
CA LYS A 315 -4.11 -20.48 23.22
C LYS A 315 -3.87 -19.01 22.87
N ILE A 316 -3.76 -18.74 21.57
CA ILE A 316 -3.60 -17.42 20.99
C ILE A 316 -4.97 -16.93 20.56
N ASN A 317 -5.29 -15.67 20.83
CA ASN A 317 -6.52 -15.07 20.35
C ASN A 317 -6.50 -14.99 18.81
N PRO A 318 -7.44 -15.64 18.08
CA PRO A 318 -7.41 -15.67 16.62
C PRO A 318 -7.50 -14.29 15.95
N MET A 319 -7.96 -13.26 16.66
CA MET A 319 -7.96 -11.88 16.15
C MET A 319 -6.54 -11.33 15.95
N VAL A 320 -5.51 -11.90 16.59
CA VAL A 320 -4.10 -11.52 16.38
C VAL A 320 -3.59 -11.96 15.01
N GLY A 321 -4.22 -12.98 14.41
CA GLY A 321 -3.85 -13.44 13.08
C GLY A 321 -4.43 -12.61 11.95
N ALA A 322 -5.49 -11.83 12.21
CA ALA A 322 -6.13 -10.95 11.23
C ALA A 322 -5.31 -9.69 11.00
#